data_AF-A0A348PNG6-F1
#
_entry.id   AF-A0A348PNG6-F1
#
_cell.length_a   1.000
_cell.length_b   1.000
_cell.length_c   1.000
_cell.angle_alpha   90.00
_cell.angle_beta   90.00
_cell.angle_gamma   90.00
#
_symmetry.space_group_name_H-M   'P 1'
#
loop_
_entity.id
_entity.type
_entity.pdbx_description
1 polymer ?
#
loop_
_entity_poly.entity_id
_entity_poly.type
_entity_poly.pdbx_seq_one_letter_code
_entity_poly.pdbx_strand_id
1 'polypeptide(L)'
;MALTKNIAFVLSLVSLMSFDTSAQQNILIHQPIAGDYAPCEPSIAINPNNPAEIVAGSVLNYVYTSADTGKTWITNSLTSKHGVYGDPCIIADDKNHFYYFHLSDPSGEGWENNALLDRIVCQRSNRKLTKWTKGSGIGLNHPKDQDKEWAAWDAINKRLVVTWTQFDKYGDESPTCESNIMLSTSKNGRKWTDPISISGIPGNCLDESETVEGAVPAIDNEGNILVAWSLNGKLFFNKIRFKNPASYQAKECAIVDQGANWAFEIPGIGRANGMPIVGHDNNSGNIYVNWADQSNGVDDTDIWLIKSTNGGTTWSERIRVNDDAPGKHQFFTWMTVDQSTGYIYCVFYDRRNHKDAKTDVYLAISKDSGETFENCKISEGPFEPSEDVFFGDYNNISAVNGVVRPIWTRNDSGKLSIWTAIVNK
;
A
#
# COMPACT_ATOMS: atom_id res chain seq x y z
N MET A 1 36.75 36.21 -56.41
CA MET A 1 36.58 35.89 -54.97
C MET A 1 35.27 35.14 -54.81
N ALA A 2 35.33 33.81 -54.69
CA ALA A 2 34.17 32.98 -54.35
C ALA A 2 34.43 32.42 -52.94
N LEU A 3 33.56 32.74 -51.98
CA LEU A 3 33.62 32.19 -50.63
C LEU A 3 32.86 30.85 -50.61
N THR A 4 33.59 29.76 -50.36
CA THR A 4 33.06 28.48 -49.93
C THR A 4 32.73 28.53 -48.44
N LYS A 5 31.46 28.31 -48.07
CA LYS A 5 31.04 28.05 -46.68
C LYS A 5 31.06 26.54 -46.43
N ASN A 6 31.94 26.08 -45.56
CA ASN A 6 31.90 24.72 -45.03
C ASN A 6 30.86 24.64 -43.89
N ILE A 7 29.93 23.71 -44.04
CA ILE A 7 28.95 23.30 -43.04
C ILE A 7 29.61 22.26 -42.14
N ALA A 8 29.62 22.49 -40.83
CA ALA A 8 29.96 21.46 -39.84
C ALA A 8 28.68 21.00 -39.14
N PHE A 9 28.23 19.79 -39.46
CA PHE A 9 27.17 19.11 -38.72
C PHE A 9 27.82 18.40 -37.53
N VAL A 10 27.48 18.83 -36.31
CA VAL A 10 27.85 18.10 -35.09
C VAL A 10 26.76 17.05 -34.85
N LEU A 11 27.05 15.78 -35.16
CA LEU A 11 26.23 14.66 -34.70
C LEU A 11 26.49 14.46 -33.20
N SER A 12 25.51 14.80 -32.37
CA SER A 12 25.47 14.37 -30.98
C SER A 12 25.07 12.89 -30.95
N LEU A 13 26.01 12.01 -30.57
CA LEU A 13 25.70 10.62 -30.24
C LEU A 13 24.93 10.60 -28.91
N VAL A 14 23.61 10.46 -28.99
CA VAL A 14 22.81 10.05 -27.84
C VAL A 14 23.10 8.58 -27.60
N SER A 15 23.85 8.29 -26.55
CA SER A 15 24.02 6.94 -26.01
C SER A 15 22.67 6.44 -25.50
N LEU A 16 21.95 5.68 -26.33
CA LEU A 16 20.84 4.83 -25.88
C LEU A 16 21.44 3.76 -24.96
N MET A 17 21.43 4.01 -23.65
CA MET A 17 21.61 2.94 -22.68
C MET A 17 20.44 1.98 -22.86
N SER A 18 20.75 0.83 -23.45
CA SER A 18 19.83 -0.30 -23.54
C SER A 18 19.66 -0.82 -22.12
N PHE A 19 18.47 -0.64 -21.55
CA PHE A 19 18.13 -1.30 -20.32
C PHE A 19 18.08 -2.80 -20.58
N ASP A 20 18.77 -3.55 -19.73
CA ASP A 20 18.55 -4.98 -19.62
C ASP A 20 17.11 -5.16 -19.11
N THR A 21 16.19 -5.39 -20.03
CA THR A 21 14.86 -5.95 -19.75
C THR A 21 15.07 -7.41 -19.36
N SER A 22 15.86 -7.68 -18.32
CA SER A 22 15.90 -9.01 -17.74
C SER A 22 14.46 -9.34 -17.38
N ALA A 23 13.86 -10.28 -18.10
CA ALA A 23 12.51 -10.74 -17.83
C ALA A 23 12.42 -11.00 -16.33
N GLN A 24 11.60 -10.21 -15.64
CA GLN A 24 11.50 -10.29 -14.20
C GLN A 24 10.77 -11.59 -13.89
N GLN A 25 11.49 -12.55 -13.31
CA GLN A 25 10.93 -13.87 -13.03
C GLN A 25 9.72 -13.72 -12.10
N ASN A 26 8.55 -14.15 -12.56
CA ASN A 26 7.35 -14.23 -11.71
C ASN A 26 7.43 -15.50 -10.85
N ILE A 27 7.18 -15.35 -9.56
CA ILE A 27 7.18 -16.45 -8.59
C ILE A 27 5.76 -16.58 -8.04
N LEU A 28 5.16 -17.76 -8.24
CA LEU A 28 3.93 -18.14 -7.57
C LEU A 28 4.24 -18.39 -6.09
N ILE A 29 3.67 -17.57 -5.20
CA ILE A 29 3.81 -17.72 -3.75
C ILE A 29 2.77 -18.71 -3.24
N HIS A 30 1.52 -18.56 -3.66
CA HIS A 30 0.42 -19.39 -3.18
C HIS A 30 -0.69 -19.49 -4.21
N GLN A 31 -1.12 -20.71 -4.48
CA GLN A 31 -2.40 -21.02 -5.12
C GLN A 31 -3.16 -21.94 -4.17
N PRO A 32 -4.40 -21.60 -3.76
CA PRO A 32 -5.16 -22.37 -2.79
C PRO A 32 -5.57 -23.72 -3.37
N ILE A 33 -5.73 -24.71 -2.49
CA ILE A 33 -6.34 -25.99 -2.84
C ILE A 33 -7.87 -25.84 -2.74
N ALA A 34 -8.63 -26.66 -3.47
CA ALA A 34 -10.08 -26.62 -3.43
C ALA A 34 -10.62 -26.78 -1.99
N GLY A 35 -11.44 -25.83 -1.55
CA GLY A 35 -12.02 -25.78 -0.20
C GLY A 35 -11.31 -24.83 0.77
N ASP A 36 -10.12 -24.34 0.42
CA ASP A 36 -9.43 -23.30 1.18
C ASP A 36 -10.02 -21.91 0.90
N TYR A 37 -9.88 -20.99 1.84
CA TYR A 37 -10.17 -19.58 1.61
C TYR A 37 -9.22 -19.04 0.53
N ALA A 38 -9.78 -18.33 -0.45
CA ALA A 38 -9.03 -17.79 -1.56
C ALA A 38 -8.08 -16.67 -1.09
N PRO A 39 -6.78 -16.70 -1.44
CA PRO A 39 -5.85 -15.69 -1.00
C PRO A 39 -5.98 -14.43 -1.86
N CYS A 40 -6.15 -13.29 -1.21
CA CYS A 40 -6.12 -11.97 -1.81
C CYS A 40 -5.49 -10.96 -0.82
N GLU A 41 -5.44 -9.69 -1.21
CA GLU A 41 -4.94 -8.59 -0.37
C GLU A 41 -3.54 -8.82 0.17
N PRO A 42 -2.55 -9.04 -0.71
CA PRO A 42 -1.22 -9.37 -0.27
C PRO A 42 -0.49 -8.16 0.32
N SER A 43 0.23 -8.39 1.41
CA SER A 43 1.23 -7.46 1.96
C SER A 43 2.59 -8.14 2.03
N ILE A 44 3.68 -7.37 1.88
CA ILE A 44 5.05 -7.89 1.87
C ILE A 44 6.01 -6.92 2.57
N ALA A 45 6.93 -7.47 3.37
CA ALA A 45 8.03 -6.74 3.95
C ALA A 45 9.35 -7.48 3.76
N ILE A 46 10.39 -6.73 3.45
CA ILE A 46 11.77 -7.21 3.43
C ILE A 46 12.44 -6.85 4.75
N ASN A 47 13.22 -7.76 5.33
CA ASN A 47 14.00 -7.45 6.53
C ASN A 47 15.08 -6.38 6.18
N PRO A 48 15.07 -5.20 6.84
CA PRO A 48 16.00 -4.12 6.52
C PRO A 48 17.48 -4.48 6.74
N ASN A 49 17.77 -5.44 7.62
CA ASN A 49 19.15 -5.86 7.93
C ASN A 49 19.57 -7.13 7.19
N ASN A 50 18.64 -7.85 6.57
CA ASN A 50 18.93 -9.08 5.82
C ASN A 50 17.90 -9.26 4.69
N PRO A 51 18.10 -8.66 3.51
CA PRO A 51 17.13 -8.71 2.41
C PRO A 51 16.82 -10.12 1.86
N ALA A 52 17.56 -11.14 2.28
CA ALA A 52 17.22 -12.54 2.00
C ALA A 52 15.95 -12.99 2.75
N GLU A 53 15.68 -12.42 3.92
CA GLU A 53 14.51 -12.70 4.75
C GLU A 53 13.35 -11.78 4.36
N ILE A 54 12.26 -12.39 3.88
CA ILE A 54 11.06 -11.69 3.44
C ILE A 54 9.85 -12.38 4.05
N VAL A 55 8.89 -11.59 4.52
CA VAL A 55 7.59 -12.08 4.98
C VAL A 55 6.50 -11.45 4.13
N ALA A 56 5.57 -12.27 3.69
CA ALA A 56 4.34 -11.83 3.05
C ALA A 56 3.13 -12.47 3.74
N GLY A 57 1.94 -11.98 3.43
CA GLY A 57 0.69 -12.47 3.98
C GLY A 57 -0.45 -12.20 3.03
N SER A 58 -1.55 -12.93 3.19
CA SER A 58 -2.78 -12.71 2.43
C SER A 58 -3.97 -13.20 3.26
N VAL A 59 -5.16 -12.75 2.89
CA VAL A 59 -6.43 -13.17 3.49
C VAL A 59 -6.58 -14.71 3.52
N LEU A 60 -7.13 -15.32 4.57
CA LEU A 60 -7.49 -14.70 5.86
C LEU A 60 -6.30 -14.69 6.84
N ASN A 61 -5.60 -15.82 6.93
CA ASN A 61 -4.58 -16.05 7.95
C ASN A 61 -3.26 -16.56 7.38
N TYR A 62 -3.04 -16.48 6.07
CA TYR A 62 -1.83 -17.03 5.46
C TYR A 62 -0.63 -16.14 5.71
N VAL A 63 0.48 -16.77 6.09
CA VAL A 63 1.78 -16.11 6.21
C VAL A 63 2.81 -16.89 5.41
N TYR A 64 3.53 -16.16 4.57
CA TYR A 64 4.55 -16.68 3.68
C TYR A 64 5.91 -16.18 4.14
N THR A 65 6.91 -17.06 4.14
CA THR A 65 8.28 -16.70 4.50
C THR A 65 9.24 -17.15 3.42
N SER A 66 10.18 -16.27 3.07
CA SER A 66 11.30 -16.57 2.17
C SER A 66 12.62 -16.27 2.86
N ALA A 67 13.64 -17.07 2.55
CA ALA A 67 15.00 -16.93 3.07
C ALA A 67 16.05 -16.81 1.95
N ASP A 68 15.61 -16.61 0.70
CA ASP A 68 16.44 -16.57 -0.49
C ASP A 68 16.08 -15.41 -1.42
N THR A 69 15.72 -14.26 -0.83
CA THR A 69 15.30 -13.04 -1.53
C THR A 69 14.00 -13.22 -2.35
N GLY A 70 13.07 -14.06 -1.89
CA GLY A 70 11.76 -14.23 -2.52
C GLY A 70 11.71 -15.24 -3.66
N LYS A 71 12.74 -16.07 -3.85
CA LYS A 71 12.77 -17.09 -4.92
C LYS A 71 11.98 -18.34 -4.54
N THR A 72 12.02 -18.72 -3.27
CA THR A 72 11.22 -19.81 -2.71
C THR A 72 10.48 -19.34 -1.46
N TRP A 73 9.33 -19.96 -1.20
CA TRP A 73 8.40 -19.57 -0.14
C TRP A 73 7.91 -20.77 0.65
N ILE A 74 7.76 -20.58 1.96
CA ILE A 74 7.10 -21.50 2.87
C ILE A 74 5.79 -20.86 3.31
N THR A 75 4.68 -21.54 3.07
CA THR A 75 3.34 -21.13 3.48
C THR A 75 2.97 -21.74 4.84
N ASN A 76 2.46 -20.91 5.74
CA ASN A 76 1.88 -21.29 7.02
C ASN A 76 0.59 -20.49 7.27
N SER A 77 -0.10 -20.79 8.37
CA SER A 77 -1.25 -20.02 8.84
C SER A 77 -1.03 -19.47 10.24
N LEU A 78 -1.53 -18.26 10.49
CA LEU A 78 -1.55 -17.64 11.80
C LEU A 78 -2.71 -18.15 12.65
N THR A 79 -2.50 -18.10 13.97
CA THR A 79 -3.52 -18.33 14.98
C THR A 79 -3.41 -17.26 16.05
N SER A 80 -4.55 -16.74 16.49
CA SER A 80 -4.65 -15.71 17.52
C SER A 80 -5.82 -16.03 18.45
N LYS A 81 -5.71 -15.62 19.72
CA LYS A 81 -6.83 -15.71 20.67
C LYS A 81 -7.95 -14.70 20.38
N HIS A 82 -7.74 -13.83 19.40
CA HIS A 82 -8.67 -12.81 18.93
C HIS A 82 -9.22 -13.15 17.53
N GLY A 83 -9.04 -14.39 17.05
CA GLY A 83 -9.27 -14.76 15.66
C GLY A 83 -8.28 -14.10 14.69
N VAL A 84 -8.39 -14.46 13.41
CA VAL A 84 -7.64 -13.86 12.30
C VAL A 84 -8.58 -13.77 11.10
N TYR A 85 -8.87 -12.55 10.63
CA TYR A 85 -9.97 -12.34 9.67
C TYR A 85 -9.57 -11.57 8.39
N GLY A 86 -8.28 -11.39 8.11
CA GLY A 86 -7.85 -10.75 6.85
C GLY A 86 -7.19 -9.38 7.03
N ASP A 87 -7.20 -8.61 5.96
CA ASP A 87 -6.51 -7.33 5.72
C ASP A 87 -5.08 -7.30 6.26
N PRO A 88 -4.20 -8.22 5.81
CA PRO A 88 -2.89 -8.33 6.40
C PRO A 88 -2.02 -7.12 6.08
N CYS A 89 -1.51 -6.45 7.12
CA CYS A 89 -0.44 -5.47 6.98
C CYS A 89 0.85 -6.00 7.61
N ILE A 90 1.94 -6.07 6.84
CA ILE A 90 3.22 -6.60 7.30
C ILE A 90 4.30 -5.52 7.24
N ILE A 91 5.01 -5.34 8.35
CA ILE A 91 6.20 -4.50 8.43
C ILE A 91 7.34 -5.19 9.19
N ALA A 92 8.57 -4.72 8.98
CA ALA A 92 9.76 -5.18 9.70
C ALA A 92 10.33 -4.05 10.57
N ASP A 93 10.88 -4.41 11.74
CA ASP A 93 11.70 -3.51 12.54
C ASP A 93 13.21 -3.67 12.27
N ASP A 94 13.99 -2.73 12.80
CA ASP A 94 15.46 -2.75 12.75
C ASP A 94 16.12 -3.80 13.69
N LYS A 95 15.33 -4.70 14.30
CA LYS A 95 15.78 -5.77 15.22
C LYS A 95 15.42 -7.17 14.72
N ASN A 96 15.14 -7.29 13.42
CA ASN A 96 14.79 -8.53 12.71
C ASN A 96 13.49 -9.17 13.24
N HIS A 97 12.53 -8.36 13.69
CA HIS A 97 11.16 -8.84 13.88
C HIS A 97 10.30 -8.37 12.73
N PHE A 98 9.33 -9.21 12.40
CA PHE A 98 8.21 -8.85 11.57
C PHE A 98 6.97 -8.72 12.45
N TYR A 99 6.10 -7.81 12.05
CA TYR A 99 4.81 -7.57 12.67
C TYR A 99 3.76 -7.81 11.60
N TYR A 100 2.79 -8.65 11.93
CA TYR A 100 1.65 -8.98 11.11
C TYR A 100 0.43 -8.41 11.80
N PHE A 101 -0.18 -7.42 11.17
CA PHE A 101 -1.46 -6.85 11.58
C PHE A 101 -2.57 -7.51 10.80
N HIS A 102 -3.72 -7.70 11.45
CA HIS A 102 -4.92 -8.24 10.82
C HIS A 102 -6.17 -7.86 11.61
N LEU A 103 -7.32 -8.01 10.95
CA LEU A 103 -8.65 -7.89 11.56
C LEU A 103 -8.92 -9.02 12.56
N SER A 104 -9.70 -8.71 13.60
CA SER A 104 -10.12 -9.68 14.62
C SER A 104 -11.41 -10.42 14.26
N ASP A 105 -11.47 -11.69 14.64
CA ASP A 105 -12.71 -12.48 14.72
C ASP A 105 -12.72 -13.27 16.05
N PRO A 106 -12.99 -12.60 17.20
CA PRO A 106 -12.85 -13.20 18.51
C PRO A 106 -13.78 -14.40 18.74
N SER A 107 -14.95 -14.45 18.09
CA SER A 107 -15.91 -15.56 18.20
C SER A 107 -15.59 -16.71 17.24
N GLY A 108 -14.96 -16.43 16.10
CA GLY A 108 -14.79 -17.41 15.02
C GLY A 108 -16.03 -17.58 14.15
N GLU A 109 -17.03 -16.71 14.30
CA GLU A 109 -18.33 -16.78 13.63
C GLU A 109 -18.43 -15.77 12.47
N GLY A 110 -17.35 -14.99 12.21
CA GLY A 110 -17.34 -14.01 11.13
C GLY A 110 -18.48 -12.99 11.25
N TRP A 111 -19.09 -12.67 10.10
CA TRP A 111 -20.19 -11.70 9.99
C TRP A 111 -21.47 -12.06 10.77
N GLU A 112 -21.60 -13.28 11.28
CA GLU A 112 -22.75 -13.68 12.10
C GLU A 112 -22.66 -13.14 13.55
N ASN A 113 -21.51 -12.57 13.95
CA ASN A 113 -21.27 -12.07 15.30
C ASN A 113 -20.78 -10.62 15.31
N ASN A 114 -21.36 -9.80 16.20
CA ASN A 114 -21.02 -8.38 16.32
C ASN A 114 -19.67 -8.10 17.03
N ALA A 115 -18.96 -9.14 17.48
CA ALA A 115 -17.59 -9.02 17.97
C ALA A 115 -16.55 -9.04 16.85
N LEU A 116 -16.95 -9.35 15.61
CA LEU A 116 -16.09 -9.18 14.44
C LEU A 116 -15.58 -7.73 14.38
N LEU A 117 -14.33 -7.53 13.93
CA LEU A 117 -13.72 -6.21 13.78
C LEU A 117 -13.64 -5.38 15.08
N ASP A 118 -13.86 -5.96 16.26
CA ASP A 118 -13.86 -5.19 17.52
C ASP A 118 -12.50 -4.56 17.88
N ARG A 119 -11.42 -4.99 17.21
CA ARG A 119 -10.06 -4.49 17.37
C ARG A 119 -9.17 -4.85 16.17
N ILE A 120 -8.12 -4.07 15.97
CA ILE A 120 -6.96 -4.49 15.17
C ILE A 120 -6.07 -5.41 16.02
N VAL A 121 -5.46 -6.43 15.42
CA VAL A 121 -4.58 -7.38 16.14
C VAL A 121 -3.17 -7.32 15.58
N CYS A 122 -2.16 -7.21 16.46
CA CYS A 122 -0.76 -7.32 16.09
C CYS A 122 -0.14 -8.62 16.60
N GLN A 123 0.37 -9.44 15.68
CA GLN A 123 1.23 -10.59 15.97
C GLN A 123 2.68 -10.27 15.59
N ARG A 124 3.63 -10.65 16.44
CA ARG A 124 5.06 -10.41 16.21
C ARG A 124 5.80 -11.72 16.03
N SER A 125 6.66 -11.81 15.02
CA SER A 125 7.53 -12.96 14.81
C SER A 125 8.63 -13.03 15.88
N ASN A 126 9.21 -14.21 16.04
CA ASN A 126 10.56 -14.32 16.60
C ASN A 126 11.60 -14.05 15.50
N ARG A 127 12.84 -13.71 15.90
CA ARG A 127 13.92 -13.40 14.95
C ARG A 127 14.33 -14.52 13.99
N LYS A 128 13.83 -15.73 14.19
CA LYS A 128 14.09 -16.89 13.33
C LYS A 128 12.93 -17.17 12.36
N LEU A 129 11.87 -16.36 12.39
CA LEU A 129 10.65 -16.53 11.58
C LEU A 129 10.00 -17.91 11.72
N THR A 130 10.10 -18.51 12.91
CA THR A 130 9.57 -19.86 13.20
C THR A 130 8.33 -19.82 14.09
N LYS A 131 8.07 -18.70 14.77
CA LYS A 131 6.96 -18.56 15.71
C LYS A 131 6.44 -17.13 15.72
N TRP A 132 5.14 -17.00 15.98
CA TRP A 132 4.44 -15.72 16.16
C TRP A 132 3.89 -15.62 17.59
N THR A 133 3.77 -14.40 18.13
CA THR A 133 3.06 -14.17 19.39
C THR A 133 1.57 -14.46 19.25
N LYS A 134 0.85 -14.65 20.36
CA LYS A 134 -0.61 -14.92 20.38
C LYS A 134 -1.50 -13.74 19.95
N GLY A 135 -0.92 -12.62 19.54
CA GLY A 135 -1.66 -11.38 19.25
C GLY A 135 -1.84 -10.45 20.46
N SER A 136 -1.74 -9.15 20.21
CA SER A 136 -2.21 -8.07 21.09
C SER A 136 -3.25 -7.23 20.37
N GLY A 137 -4.34 -6.87 21.02
CA GLY A 137 -5.38 -6.00 20.45
C GLY A 137 -5.04 -4.51 20.54
N ILE A 138 -5.57 -3.75 19.59
CA ILE A 138 -5.48 -2.29 19.42
C ILE A 138 -6.89 -1.78 19.11
N GLY A 139 -7.33 -0.68 19.74
CA GLY A 139 -8.61 -0.07 19.37
C GLY A 139 -9.86 -0.79 19.87
N LEU A 140 -9.79 -1.58 20.95
CA LEU A 140 -10.99 -2.23 21.52
C LEU A 140 -11.99 -1.20 22.04
N ASN A 141 -12.98 -0.86 21.22
CA ASN A 141 -13.96 0.19 21.49
C ASN A 141 -15.39 -0.21 21.05
N HIS A 142 -15.74 -1.48 21.23
CA HIS A 142 -17.07 -2.02 20.91
C HIS A 142 -18.19 -1.13 21.51
N PRO A 143 -19.25 -0.78 20.76
CA PRO A 143 -19.74 -1.42 19.52
C PRO A 143 -19.09 -0.95 18.21
N LYS A 144 -18.00 -0.16 18.26
CA LYS A 144 -17.32 0.33 17.07
C LYS A 144 -16.46 -0.73 16.39
N ASP A 145 -16.45 -0.71 15.06
CA ASP A 145 -15.67 -1.60 14.21
C ASP A 145 -14.35 -0.93 13.81
N GLN A 146 -13.29 -1.73 13.64
CA GLN A 146 -11.96 -1.29 13.25
C GLN A 146 -11.55 -2.01 11.97
N ASP A 147 -11.14 -1.27 10.95
CA ASP A 147 -10.72 -1.83 9.66
C ASP A 147 -9.64 -0.98 8.98
N LYS A 148 -9.04 -1.51 7.92
CA LYS A 148 -8.08 -0.84 7.02
C LYS A 148 -6.82 -0.36 7.72
N GLU A 149 -6.25 -1.21 8.57
CA GLU A 149 -5.03 -0.85 9.27
C GLU A 149 -3.79 -0.85 8.38
N TRP A 150 -2.93 0.12 8.63
CA TRP A 150 -1.56 0.13 8.11
C TRP A 150 -0.59 0.59 9.18
N ALA A 151 0.67 0.20 9.02
CA ALA A 151 1.68 0.40 10.03
C ALA A 151 3.01 0.87 9.45
N ALA A 152 3.82 1.51 10.31
CA ALA A 152 5.20 1.86 10.02
C ALA A 152 6.11 1.64 11.24
N TRP A 153 7.38 1.34 10.98
CA TRP A 153 8.43 1.31 12.00
C TRP A 153 9.13 2.66 12.08
N ASP A 154 9.00 3.32 13.23
CA ASP A 154 9.75 4.52 13.58
C ASP A 154 11.12 4.12 14.14
N ALA A 155 12.12 4.07 13.26
CA ALA A 155 13.50 3.74 13.63
C ALA A 155 14.17 4.82 14.50
N ILE A 156 13.66 6.05 14.53
CA ILE A 156 14.21 7.14 15.33
C ILE A 156 13.78 6.97 16.80
N ASN A 157 12.47 6.78 17.02
CA ASN A 157 11.90 6.64 18.36
C ASN A 157 11.76 5.17 18.83
N LYS A 158 12.13 4.21 17.98
CA LYS A 158 12.07 2.76 18.23
C LYS A 158 10.66 2.29 18.62
N ARG A 159 9.66 2.65 17.80
CA ARG A 159 8.26 2.27 18.01
C ARG A 159 7.57 1.91 16.70
N LEU A 160 6.52 1.11 16.82
CA LEU A 160 5.48 0.91 15.83
C LEU A 160 4.52 2.09 15.89
N VAL A 161 4.05 2.49 14.72
CA VAL A 161 2.94 3.41 14.52
C VAL A 161 1.91 2.68 13.68
N VAL A 162 0.65 2.69 14.11
CA VAL A 162 -0.47 2.06 13.41
C VAL A 162 -1.57 3.10 13.26
N THR A 163 -2.13 3.18 12.07
CA THR A 163 -3.30 3.97 11.72
C THR A 163 -4.34 3.07 11.07
N TRP A 164 -5.61 3.39 11.25
CA TRP A 164 -6.74 2.60 10.74
C TRP A 164 -8.01 3.44 10.71
N THR A 165 -9.05 2.93 10.06
CA THR A 165 -10.39 3.53 10.08
C THR A 165 -11.23 2.89 11.18
N GLN A 166 -11.80 3.70 12.06
CA GLN A 166 -12.79 3.28 13.04
C GLN A 166 -14.18 3.72 12.59
N PHE A 167 -15.11 2.78 12.51
CA PHE A 167 -16.52 3.00 12.20
C PHE A 167 -17.33 3.00 13.48
N ASP A 168 -18.33 3.86 13.59
CA ASP A 168 -19.37 3.70 14.61
C ASP A 168 -20.02 2.32 14.51
N LYS A 169 -20.27 1.88 13.27
CA LYS A 169 -20.65 0.54 12.87
C LYS A 169 -20.48 0.37 11.36
N TYR A 170 -19.66 -0.59 10.94
CA TYR A 170 -19.34 -0.82 9.53
C TYR A 170 -20.61 -1.19 8.74
N GLY A 171 -20.80 -0.55 7.58
CA GLY A 171 -21.94 -0.74 6.69
C GLY A 171 -23.26 -0.15 7.18
N ASP A 172 -23.28 0.62 8.27
CA ASP A 172 -24.51 1.26 8.74
C ASP A 172 -24.85 2.49 7.88
N GLU A 173 -26.00 2.45 7.22
CA GLU A 173 -26.50 3.50 6.32
C GLU A 173 -27.07 4.74 7.05
N SER A 174 -27.09 4.72 8.39
CA SER A 174 -27.57 5.85 9.17
C SER A 174 -26.78 7.13 8.85
N PRO A 175 -27.44 8.27 8.59
CA PRO A 175 -26.75 9.55 8.32
C PRO A 175 -26.00 10.11 9.54
N THR A 176 -26.09 9.43 10.69
CA THR A 176 -25.37 9.76 11.93
C THR A 176 -24.24 8.79 12.23
N CYS A 177 -24.03 7.75 11.41
CA CYS A 177 -22.90 6.86 11.55
C CYS A 177 -21.64 7.54 11.02
N GLU A 178 -20.63 7.65 11.87
CA GLU A 178 -19.37 8.31 11.54
C GLU A 178 -18.20 7.32 11.44
N SER A 179 -17.28 7.58 10.51
CA SER A 179 -15.95 6.98 10.44
C SER A 179 -14.86 8.01 10.78
N ASN A 180 -13.75 7.55 11.36
CA ASN A 180 -12.63 8.39 11.79
C ASN A 180 -11.28 7.67 11.59
N ILE A 181 -10.22 8.43 11.26
CA ILE A 181 -8.86 7.89 11.25
C ILE A 181 -8.29 7.90 12.65
N MET A 182 -7.88 6.73 13.11
CA MET A 182 -7.30 6.51 14.43
C MET A 182 -5.80 6.29 14.35
N LEU A 183 -5.10 6.53 15.46
CA LEU A 183 -3.66 6.29 15.60
C LEU A 183 -3.34 5.67 16.96
N SER A 184 -2.43 4.69 16.97
CA SER A 184 -1.84 4.14 18.18
C SER A 184 -0.38 3.74 17.95
N THR A 185 0.40 3.67 19.03
CA THR A 185 1.82 3.32 18.98
C THR A 185 2.21 2.25 19.99
N SER A 186 3.28 1.52 19.68
CA SER A 186 3.84 0.53 20.60
C SER A 186 5.35 0.41 20.46
N LYS A 187 6.06 0.19 21.56
CA LYS A 187 7.51 -0.08 21.49
C LYS A 187 7.85 -1.43 20.86
N ASN A 188 6.93 -2.40 20.91
CA ASN A 188 7.26 -3.80 20.63
C ASN A 188 6.08 -4.71 20.24
N GLY A 189 4.90 -4.13 19.98
CA GLY A 189 3.70 -4.85 19.57
C GLY A 189 3.07 -5.71 20.68
N ARG A 190 3.28 -5.37 21.96
CA ARG A 190 2.66 -6.08 23.10
C ARG A 190 1.68 -5.24 23.89
N LYS A 191 1.97 -3.96 24.03
CA LYS A 191 1.13 -2.96 24.69
C LYS A 191 1.10 -1.72 23.81
N TRP A 192 -0.09 -1.20 23.60
CA TRP A 192 -0.38 -0.06 22.75
C TRP A 192 -0.76 1.14 23.61
N THR A 193 -0.54 2.34 23.09
CA THR A 193 -1.12 3.56 23.65
C THR A 193 -2.62 3.57 23.43
N ASP A 194 -3.35 4.33 24.25
CA ASP A 194 -4.76 4.58 23.97
C ASP A 194 -4.89 5.22 22.58
N PRO A 195 -5.81 4.74 21.72
CA PRO A 195 -6.05 5.31 20.41
C PRO A 195 -6.44 6.79 20.50
N ILE A 196 -6.01 7.56 19.51
CA ILE A 196 -6.43 8.94 19.31
C ILE A 196 -7.02 9.08 17.91
N SER A 197 -8.05 9.91 17.74
CA SER A 197 -8.49 10.32 16.42
C SER A 197 -7.54 11.39 15.86
N ILE A 198 -7.16 11.25 14.59
CA ILE A 198 -6.27 12.17 13.88
C ILE A 198 -6.94 12.84 12.67
N SER A 199 -8.19 12.46 12.35
CA SER A 199 -9.06 13.19 11.43
C SER A 199 -9.95 14.16 12.21
N GLY A 200 -10.08 15.38 11.69
CA GLY A 200 -10.97 16.40 12.25
C GLY A 200 -12.36 16.42 11.61
N ILE A 201 -12.49 15.87 10.40
CA ILE A 201 -13.75 15.73 9.68
C ILE A 201 -14.09 14.22 9.59
N PRO A 202 -15.24 13.78 10.14
CA PRO A 202 -15.68 12.40 10.02
C PRO A 202 -16.19 12.10 8.60
N GLY A 203 -16.09 10.82 8.19
CA GLY A 203 -16.82 10.28 7.04
C GLY A 203 -18.09 9.55 7.47
N ASN A 204 -18.83 8.95 6.52
CA ASN A 204 -19.92 8.00 6.82
C ASN A 204 -19.37 6.58 7.08
N CYS A 205 -20.23 5.58 7.25
CA CYS A 205 -19.81 4.19 7.51
C CYS A 205 -20.01 3.23 6.33
N LEU A 206 -20.14 3.75 5.11
CA LEU A 206 -20.57 2.95 3.95
C LEU A 206 -19.44 2.20 3.24
N ASP A 207 -18.18 2.47 3.57
CA ASP A 207 -17.00 1.93 2.86
C ASP A 207 -16.98 2.39 1.39
N GLU A 208 -17.23 3.70 1.20
CA GLU A 208 -17.29 4.38 -0.10
C GLU A 208 -16.57 5.75 -0.02
N SER A 209 -16.51 6.52 -1.11
CA SER A 209 -15.73 7.78 -1.17
C SER A 209 -16.10 8.84 -0.10
N GLU A 210 -17.26 8.75 0.53
CA GLU A 210 -17.70 9.57 1.67
C GLU A 210 -17.27 9.04 3.05
N THR A 211 -16.68 7.83 3.12
CA THR A 211 -16.01 7.27 4.30
C THR A 211 -14.56 7.77 4.35
N VAL A 212 -14.05 8.07 5.55
CA VAL A 212 -12.67 8.55 5.72
C VAL A 212 -11.71 7.37 5.82
N GLU A 213 -10.85 7.17 4.80
CA GLU A 213 -10.06 5.95 4.65
C GLU A 213 -8.70 6.11 3.97
N GLY A 214 -7.90 5.04 4.00
CA GLY A 214 -6.61 4.97 3.31
C GLY A 214 -5.44 5.53 4.11
N ALA A 215 -5.54 5.52 5.45
CA ALA A 215 -4.52 6.07 6.33
C ALA A 215 -3.26 5.18 6.40
N VAL A 216 -2.36 5.29 5.41
CA VAL A 216 -1.06 4.61 5.39
C VAL A 216 0.03 5.52 5.98
N PRO A 217 0.69 5.14 7.09
CA PRO A 217 1.65 6.01 7.76
C PRO A 217 3.08 5.84 7.19
N ALA A 218 3.84 6.93 7.16
CA ALA A 218 5.28 6.96 6.95
C ALA A 218 5.97 7.73 8.09
N ILE A 219 7.29 7.59 8.23
CA ILE A 219 8.07 8.23 9.28
C ILE A 219 9.13 9.12 8.67
N ASP A 220 9.22 10.38 9.10
CA ASP A 220 10.25 11.29 8.63
C ASP A 220 11.59 11.16 9.39
N ASN A 221 12.62 11.81 8.87
CA ASN A 221 13.97 11.84 9.48
C ASN A 221 14.02 12.37 10.93
N GLU A 222 12.96 13.03 11.42
CA GLU A 222 12.84 13.51 12.80
C GLU A 222 12.00 12.57 13.69
N GLY A 223 11.45 11.49 13.12
CA GLY A 223 10.53 10.58 13.80
C GLY A 223 9.11 11.15 13.93
N ASN A 224 8.74 12.12 13.09
CA ASN A 224 7.36 12.56 12.95
C ASN A 224 6.59 11.56 12.07
N ILE A 225 5.29 11.45 12.32
CA ILE A 225 4.39 10.58 11.56
C ILE A 225 3.80 11.39 10.43
N LEU A 226 3.93 10.90 9.21
CA LEU A 226 3.34 11.45 8.00
C LEU A 226 2.19 10.53 7.61
N VAL A 227 1.00 11.07 7.39
CA VAL A 227 -0.17 10.26 7.06
C VAL A 227 -1.13 11.09 6.22
N ALA A 228 -1.72 10.44 5.22
CA ALA A 228 -2.75 11.00 4.37
C ALA A 228 -3.95 10.04 4.34
N TRP A 229 -5.12 10.57 4.03
CA TRP A 229 -6.35 9.79 3.83
C TRP A 229 -7.22 10.49 2.79
N SER A 230 -8.17 9.73 2.23
CA SER A 230 -9.16 10.27 1.32
C SER A 230 -10.50 10.49 2.02
N LEU A 231 -11.22 11.51 1.59
CA LEU A 231 -12.60 11.79 2.00
C LEU A 231 -13.25 12.74 1.00
N ASN A 232 -14.43 12.39 0.47
CA ASN A 232 -15.26 13.21 -0.41
C ASN A 232 -14.49 13.75 -1.64
N GLY A 233 -13.72 12.87 -2.29
CA GLY A 233 -12.93 13.21 -3.47
C GLY A 233 -11.71 14.09 -3.21
N LYS A 234 -11.28 14.22 -1.95
CA LYS A 234 -10.11 14.99 -1.52
C LYS A 234 -9.08 14.10 -0.86
N LEU A 235 -7.82 14.52 -0.90
CA LEU A 235 -6.77 13.96 -0.04
C LEU A 235 -6.43 14.96 1.05
N PHE A 236 -6.40 14.47 2.28
CA PHE A 236 -5.96 15.22 3.45
C PHE A 236 -4.61 14.71 3.93
N PHE A 237 -3.82 15.58 4.57
CA PHE A 237 -2.51 15.23 5.10
C PHE A 237 -2.30 15.79 6.51
N ASN A 238 -1.66 14.98 7.35
CA ASN A 238 -1.16 15.38 8.65
C ASN A 238 0.32 14.98 8.84
N LYS A 239 1.09 15.91 9.43
CA LYS A 239 2.42 15.66 10.00
C LYS A 239 2.36 15.78 11.52
N ILE A 240 2.47 14.66 12.22
CA ILE A 240 2.22 14.54 13.66
C ILE A 240 3.55 14.41 14.41
N ARG A 241 3.80 15.35 15.34
CA ARG A 241 5.00 15.36 16.21
C ARG A 241 4.69 14.68 17.53
N PHE A 242 5.29 13.51 17.78
CA PHE A 242 4.97 12.70 18.96
C PHE A 242 5.32 13.32 20.33
N LYS A 243 6.02 14.45 20.38
CA LYS A 243 6.44 15.08 21.65
C LYS A 243 5.30 15.79 22.39
N ASN A 244 4.18 16.12 21.73
CA ASN A 244 3.11 16.84 22.39
C ASN A 244 1.73 16.41 21.87
N PRO A 245 0.85 15.84 22.71
CA PRO A 245 -0.55 15.63 22.34
C PRO A 245 -1.31 16.93 22.01
N ALA A 246 -0.73 18.12 22.25
CA ALA A 246 -1.29 19.37 21.74
C ALA A 246 -1.04 19.62 20.23
N SER A 247 -0.18 18.84 19.54
CA SER A 247 -0.01 18.96 18.08
C SER A 247 -1.11 18.25 17.28
N TYR A 248 -2.08 17.60 17.94
CA TYR A 248 -3.29 17.05 17.31
C TYR A 248 -4.22 18.14 16.77
N GLN A 249 -3.90 19.42 16.99
CA GLN A 249 -4.59 20.58 16.41
C GLN A 249 -4.01 21.03 15.06
N ALA A 250 -3.23 20.20 14.36
CA ALA A 250 -3.05 20.41 12.94
C ALA A 250 -4.39 20.08 12.27
N LYS A 251 -5.14 21.12 11.91
CA LYS A 251 -6.28 21.02 11.01
C LYS A 251 -5.76 20.36 9.74
N GLU A 252 -6.21 19.14 9.49
CA GLU A 252 -5.91 18.39 8.28
C GLU A 252 -5.91 19.32 7.06
N CYS A 253 -4.82 19.30 6.31
CA CYS A 253 -4.67 20.13 5.12
C CYS A 253 -5.14 19.32 3.93
N ALA A 254 -6.09 19.86 3.16
CA ALA A 254 -6.37 19.32 1.84
C ALA A 254 -5.14 19.55 0.96
N ILE A 255 -4.56 18.46 0.46
CA ILE A 255 -3.39 18.45 -0.44
C ILE A 255 -3.82 18.17 -1.88
N VAL A 256 -5.03 17.62 -2.04
CA VAL A 256 -5.76 17.49 -3.30
C VAL A 256 -7.21 17.84 -3.02
N ASP A 257 -7.75 18.85 -3.70
CA ASP A 257 -9.05 19.44 -3.36
C ASP A 257 -10.26 18.86 -4.11
N GLN A 258 -10.03 18.03 -5.13
CA GLN A 258 -11.08 17.39 -5.92
C GLN A 258 -10.51 16.22 -6.73
N GLY A 259 -11.37 15.31 -7.17
CA GLY A 259 -11.05 14.25 -8.13
C GLY A 259 -10.34 13.03 -7.54
N ALA A 260 -10.04 13.00 -6.24
CA ALA A 260 -9.42 11.87 -5.56
C ALA A 260 -10.46 10.97 -4.87
N ASN A 261 -11.53 10.61 -5.59
CA ASN A 261 -12.49 9.61 -5.11
C ASN A 261 -11.76 8.29 -4.97
N TRP A 262 -11.75 7.74 -3.77
CA TRP A 262 -10.96 6.55 -3.49
C TRP A 262 -11.70 5.28 -3.88
N ALA A 263 -13.03 5.27 -3.93
CA ALA A 263 -13.83 4.17 -4.46
C ALA A 263 -14.31 4.50 -5.88
N PHE A 264 -14.12 3.57 -6.82
CA PHE A 264 -14.50 3.74 -8.23
C PHE A 264 -14.67 2.40 -8.95
N GLU A 265 -15.36 2.44 -10.07
CA GLU A 265 -15.65 1.27 -10.90
C GLU A 265 -14.51 0.97 -11.88
N ILE A 266 -14.14 -0.30 -11.98
CA ILE A 266 -13.26 -0.83 -13.04
C ILE A 266 -13.97 -2.02 -13.68
N PRO A 267 -14.24 -2.03 -15.01
CA PRO A 267 -15.00 -3.10 -15.63
C PRO A 267 -14.44 -4.50 -15.33
N GLY A 268 -15.27 -5.44 -14.86
CA GLY A 268 -14.87 -6.81 -14.53
C GLY A 268 -14.12 -6.96 -13.18
N ILE A 269 -14.07 -5.92 -12.35
CA ILE A 269 -13.58 -5.96 -10.97
C ILE A 269 -14.76 -5.64 -10.05
N GLY A 270 -15.02 -6.47 -9.04
CA GLY A 270 -16.20 -6.30 -8.17
C GLY A 270 -16.19 -5.06 -7.27
N ARG A 271 -15.00 -4.62 -6.83
CA ARG A 271 -14.76 -3.31 -6.19
C ARG A 271 -13.32 -2.90 -6.43
N ALA A 272 -13.08 -1.62 -6.65
CA ALA A 272 -11.73 -1.08 -6.84
C ALA A 272 -11.55 0.18 -6.00
N ASN A 273 -10.31 0.41 -5.57
CA ASN A 273 -9.97 1.60 -4.82
C ASN A 273 -8.62 2.20 -5.23
N GLY A 274 -8.47 3.47 -4.87
CA GLY A 274 -7.28 4.29 -5.09
C GLY A 274 -6.93 5.07 -3.83
N MET A 275 -6.85 4.37 -2.70
CA MET A 275 -6.46 4.96 -1.42
C MET A 275 -5.02 5.54 -1.47
N PRO A 276 -4.74 6.63 -0.73
CA PRO A 276 -3.44 7.28 -0.74
C PRO A 276 -2.36 6.50 0.01
N ILE A 277 -1.18 6.39 -0.60
CA ILE A 277 0.02 5.80 -0.03
C ILE A 277 1.05 6.89 0.22
N VAL A 278 1.45 7.08 1.49
CA VAL A 278 2.48 8.05 1.86
C VAL A 278 3.86 7.40 1.87
N GLY A 279 4.85 8.07 1.27
CA GLY A 279 6.26 7.69 1.32
C GLY A 279 7.15 8.85 1.75
N HIS A 280 8.29 8.53 2.35
CA HIS A 280 9.35 9.49 2.65
C HIS A 280 10.67 9.00 2.08
N ASP A 281 11.43 9.89 1.44
CA ASP A 281 12.82 9.63 1.09
C ASP A 281 13.73 10.28 2.13
N ASN A 282 14.45 9.45 2.90
CA ASN A 282 15.37 9.93 3.93
C ASN A 282 16.56 10.71 3.34
N ASN A 283 16.89 10.52 2.07
CA ASN A 283 18.03 11.17 1.42
C ASN A 283 17.73 12.62 1.05
N SER A 284 16.61 12.84 0.34
CA SER A 284 16.18 14.18 -0.07
C SER A 284 15.35 14.91 0.99
N GLY A 285 14.71 14.17 1.90
CA GLY A 285 13.71 14.71 2.82
C GLY A 285 12.33 14.91 2.17
N ASN A 286 12.14 14.47 0.92
CA ASN A 286 10.87 14.61 0.22
C ASN A 286 9.78 13.70 0.80
N ILE A 287 8.55 14.16 0.70
CA ILE A 287 7.34 13.39 1.02
C ILE A 287 6.58 13.16 -0.28
N TYR A 288 6.10 11.95 -0.48
CA TYR A 288 5.34 11.53 -1.64
C TYR A 288 3.97 11.03 -1.21
N VAL A 289 2.92 11.35 -1.99
CA VAL A 289 1.60 10.74 -1.86
C VAL A 289 1.20 10.17 -3.21
N ASN A 290 0.99 8.86 -3.28
CA ASN A 290 0.58 8.12 -4.47
C ASN A 290 -0.85 7.60 -4.33
N TRP A 291 -1.67 7.68 -5.37
CA TRP A 291 -3.04 7.17 -5.35
C TRP A 291 -3.52 6.86 -6.77
N ALA A 292 -4.70 6.27 -6.90
CA ALA A 292 -5.39 6.10 -8.18
C ALA A 292 -6.69 6.89 -8.18
N ASP A 293 -7.07 7.51 -9.30
CA ASP A 293 -8.40 8.11 -9.44
C ASP A 293 -8.87 8.17 -10.90
N GLN A 294 -10.14 8.58 -11.07
CA GLN A 294 -10.80 8.78 -12.37
C GLN A 294 -11.03 10.27 -12.68
N SER A 295 -10.12 11.14 -12.23
CA SER A 295 -10.23 12.60 -12.49
C SER A 295 -10.19 12.97 -13.97
N ASN A 296 -9.65 12.10 -14.83
CA ASN A 296 -9.69 12.24 -16.30
C ASN A 296 -10.94 11.64 -16.95
N GLY A 297 -11.82 10.98 -16.18
CA GLY A 297 -13.05 10.37 -16.66
C GLY A 297 -13.21 8.92 -16.19
N VAL A 298 -14.45 8.43 -16.18
CA VAL A 298 -14.78 7.06 -15.72
C VAL A 298 -14.14 5.96 -16.55
N ASP A 299 -13.74 6.26 -17.79
CA ASP A 299 -13.03 5.34 -18.69
C ASP A 299 -11.50 5.61 -18.73
N ASP A 300 -10.99 6.49 -17.86
CA ASP A 300 -9.57 6.89 -17.78
C ASP A 300 -9.12 6.96 -16.32
N THR A 301 -8.68 5.83 -15.79
CA THR A 301 -8.21 5.70 -14.40
C THR A 301 -6.69 5.75 -14.37
N ASP A 302 -6.14 6.71 -13.64
CA ASP A 302 -4.71 7.00 -13.63
C ASP A 302 -4.08 6.83 -12.26
N ILE A 303 -2.77 6.58 -12.28
CA ILE A 303 -1.94 6.59 -11.07
C ILE A 303 -1.27 7.95 -10.94
N TRP A 304 -1.51 8.61 -9.82
CA TRP A 304 -1.01 9.95 -9.54
C TRP A 304 0.02 9.94 -8.42
N LEU A 305 0.88 10.96 -8.45
CA LEU A 305 1.79 11.30 -7.37
C LEU A 305 1.83 12.82 -7.18
N ILE A 306 1.85 13.27 -5.94
CA ILE A 306 2.29 14.62 -5.56
C ILE A 306 3.47 14.50 -4.61
N LYS A 307 4.29 15.55 -4.56
CA LYS A 307 5.40 15.61 -3.62
C LYS A 307 5.50 16.93 -2.89
N SER A 308 6.04 16.85 -1.68
CA SER A 308 6.45 18.00 -0.88
C SER A 308 7.95 17.96 -0.64
N THR A 309 8.61 19.08 -0.91
CA THR A 309 10.06 19.28 -0.67
C THR A 309 10.34 20.14 0.57
N ASN A 310 9.30 20.55 1.30
CA ASN A 310 9.37 21.43 2.46
C ASN A 310 8.58 20.89 3.66
N GLY A 311 8.63 19.56 3.84
CA GLY A 311 8.10 18.88 5.01
C GLY A 311 6.56 18.87 5.11
N GLY A 312 5.86 18.91 3.97
CA GLY A 312 4.40 18.85 3.89
C GLY A 312 3.71 20.21 3.89
N THR A 313 4.47 21.32 3.78
CA THR A 313 3.91 22.68 3.82
C THR A 313 3.25 23.06 2.50
N THR A 314 3.88 22.72 1.38
CA THR A 314 3.31 22.88 0.02
C THR A 314 3.55 21.61 -0.79
N TRP A 315 2.74 21.43 -1.82
CA TRP A 315 2.75 20.25 -2.67
C TRP A 315 2.89 20.66 -4.15
N SER A 316 3.49 19.78 -4.95
CA SER A 316 3.55 19.94 -6.40
C SER A 316 2.17 19.82 -7.03
N GLU A 317 2.07 20.21 -8.31
CA GLU A 317 1.00 19.72 -9.18
C GLU A 317 1.01 18.18 -9.26
N ARG A 318 -0.11 17.60 -9.70
CA ARG A 318 -0.21 16.15 -9.92
C ARG A 318 0.76 15.69 -10.99
N ILE A 319 1.48 14.61 -10.71
CA ILE A 319 2.40 13.94 -11.62
C ILE A 319 1.77 12.60 -11.98
N ARG A 320 1.50 12.38 -13.26
CA ARG A 320 0.99 11.09 -13.76
C ARG A 320 2.13 10.07 -13.74
N VAL A 321 1.92 8.93 -13.10
CA VAL A 321 2.92 7.86 -12.92
C VAL A 321 2.90 6.90 -14.10
N ASN A 322 1.71 6.59 -14.62
CA ASN A 322 1.54 5.84 -15.86
C ASN A 322 1.79 6.72 -17.10
N ASP A 323 2.29 6.11 -18.17
CA ASP A 323 2.78 6.78 -19.39
C ASP A 323 2.02 6.38 -20.67
N ASP A 324 0.82 5.81 -20.53
CA ASP A 324 -0.04 5.42 -21.64
C ASP A 324 -0.92 6.56 -22.16
N ALA A 325 -1.52 6.37 -23.34
CA ALA A 325 -2.48 7.33 -23.90
C ALA A 325 -3.80 7.30 -23.09
N PRO A 326 -4.59 8.41 -23.10
CA PRO A 326 -5.86 8.45 -22.38
C PRO A 326 -6.86 7.35 -22.78
N GLY A 327 -7.75 7.01 -21.84
CA GLY A 327 -8.87 6.08 -22.04
C GLY A 327 -8.53 4.64 -21.66
N LYS A 328 -7.77 4.49 -20.56
CA LYS A 328 -7.29 3.20 -20.04
C LYS A 328 -7.46 3.13 -18.53
N HIS A 329 -7.28 1.94 -17.97
CA HIS A 329 -7.45 1.69 -16.55
C HIS A 329 -6.14 1.24 -15.91
N GLN A 330 -5.67 2.04 -14.96
CA GLN A 330 -4.63 1.68 -14.00
C GLN A 330 -5.19 1.75 -12.58
N PHE A 331 -4.99 0.71 -11.77
CA PHE A 331 -5.67 0.57 -10.47
C PHE A 331 -4.89 -0.31 -9.48
N PHE A 332 -5.29 -0.29 -8.20
CA PHE A 332 -4.62 -0.96 -7.08
C PHE A 332 -3.11 -0.69 -7.03
N THR A 333 -2.77 0.61 -7.00
CA THR A 333 -1.38 1.06 -6.88
C THR A 333 -0.85 0.87 -5.47
N TRP A 334 0.44 0.57 -5.36
CA TRP A 334 1.19 0.72 -4.11
C TRP A 334 2.57 1.30 -4.38
N MET A 335 3.01 2.22 -3.53
CA MET A 335 4.30 2.89 -3.64
C MET A 335 5.25 2.50 -2.49
N THR A 336 6.55 2.39 -2.80
CA THR A 336 7.62 2.35 -1.80
C THR A 336 8.82 3.18 -2.27
N VAL A 337 9.66 3.61 -1.32
CA VAL A 337 10.92 4.30 -1.58
C VAL A 337 12.06 3.45 -1.03
N ASP A 338 13.00 3.06 -1.89
CA ASP A 338 14.23 2.39 -1.43
C ASP A 338 15.13 3.43 -0.76
N GLN A 339 15.23 3.35 0.56
CA GLN A 339 15.98 4.31 1.36
C GLN A 339 17.48 4.32 1.05
N SER A 340 18.01 3.27 0.41
CA SER A 340 19.43 3.20 0.02
C SER A 340 19.77 4.02 -1.22
N THR A 341 18.78 4.30 -2.08
CA THR A 341 18.97 4.98 -3.37
C THR A 341 18.10 6.23 -3.54
N GLY A 342 17.02 6.35 -2.77
CA GLY A 342 15.96 7.34 -2.98
C GLY A 342 15.05 7.03 -4.17
N TYR A 343 15.19 5.86 -4.80
CA TYR A 343 14.34 5.47 -5.92
C TYR A 343 12.92 5.16 -5.46
N ILE A 344 11.95 5.63 -6.25
CA ILE A 344 10.53 5.43 -6.02
C ILE A 344 10.06 4.30 -6.92
N TYR A 345 9.32 3.36 -6.36
CA TYR A 345 8.73 2.23 -7.06
C TYR A 345 7.22 2.22 -6.84
N CYS A 346 6.44 2.19 -7.91
CA CYS A 346 4.99 2.04 -7.86
C CYS A 346 4.57 0.78 -8.62
N VAL A 347 3.94 -0.18 -7.94
CA VAL A 347 3.32 -1.35 -8.58
C VAL A 347 1.84 -1.07 -8.78
N PHE A 348 1.28 -1.42 -9.94
CA PHE A 348 -0.16 -1.27 -10.22
C PHE A 348 -0.60 -2.25 -11.32
N TYR A 349 -1.91 -2.47 -11.38
CA TYR A 349 -2.53 -3.17 -12.51
C TYR A 349 -2.75 -2.21 -13.66
N ASP A 350 -2.67 -2.75 -14.88
CA ASP A 350 -2.72 -1.94 -16.09
C ASP A 350 -3.40 -2.65 -17.25
N ARG A 351 -4.30 -1.93 -17.95
CA ARG A 351 -5.03 -2.42 -19.13
C ARG A 351 -4.68 -1.70 -20.43
N ARG A 352 -3.58 -0.93 -20.49
CA ARG A 352 -3.15 -0.15 -21.67
C ARG A 352 -3.06 -0.98 -22.95
N ASN A 353 -2.69 -2.25 -22.84
CA ASN A 353 -2.52 -3.16 -23.98
C ASN A 353 -3.79 -3.95 -24.33
N HIS A 354 -4.88 -3.76 -23.58
CA HIS A 354 -6.08 -4.59 -23.66
C HIS A 354 -7.30 -3.73 -24.00
N LYS A 355 -8.30 -4.37 -24.63
CA LYS A 355 -9.63 -3.79 -24.89
C LYS A 355 -10.72 -4.51 -24.07
N ASP A 356 -10.40 -5.69 -23.58
CA ASP A 356 -11.21 -6.51 -22.69
C ASP A 356 -10.70 -6.35 -21.24
N ALA A 357 -11.18 -7.20 -20.32
CA ALA A 357 -10.82 -7.15 -18.90
C ALA A 357 -9.43 -7.73 -18.59
N LYS A 358 -8.67 -8.15 -19.62
CA LYS A 358 -7.30 -8.65 -19.42
C LYS A 358 -6.44 -7.57 -18.78
N THR A 359 -5.72 -7.99 -17.76
CA THR A 359 -4.99 -7.10 -16.85
C THR A 359 -3.54 -7.58 -16.76
N ASP A 360 -2.61 -6.65 -16.96
CA ASP A 360 -1.19 -6.85 -16.72
C ASP A 360 -0.78 -6.18 -15.40
N VAL A 361 0.43 -6.50 -14.91
CA VAL A 361 1.04 -5.82 -13.77
C VAL A 361 2.21 -5.00 -14.26
N TYR A 362 2.29 -3.76 -13.81
CA TYR A 362 3.34 -2.81 -14.16
C TYR A 362 4.07 -2.32 -12.92
N LEU A 363 5.33 -1.96 -13.12
CA LEU A 363 6.18 -1.28 -12.16
C LEU A 363 6.68 0.02 -12.80
N ALA A 364 6.33 1.15 -12.20
CA ALA A 364 6.91 2.44 -12.52
C ALA A 364 8.08 2.74 -11.59
N ILE A 365 9.16 3.29 -12.13
CA ILE A 365 10.39 3.60 -11.39
C ILE A 365 10.75 5.07 -11.63
N SER A 366 10.91 5.84 -10.56
CA SER A 366 11.54 7.16 -10.62
C SER A 366 12.91 7.13 -9.95
N LYS A 367 13.90 7.66 -10.68
CA LYS A 367 15.30 7.81 -10.23
C LYS A 367 15.69 9.28 -10.02
N ASP A 368 14.73 10.18 -10.17
CA ASP A 368 14.91 11.64 -10.16
C ASP A 368 13.99 12.31 -9.15
N SER A 369 13.73 11.66 -8.02
CA SER A 369 12.89 12.19 -6.93
C SER A 369 11.44 12.48 -7.34
N GLY A 370 10.88 11.63 -8.20
CA GLY A 370 9.49 11.68 -8.63
C GLY A 370 9.20 12.74 -9.70
N GLU A 371 10.18 13.17 -10.49
CA GLU A 371 9.93 14.08 -11.63
C GLU A 371 9.46 13.30 -12.86
N THR A 372 10.08 12.14 -13.14
CA THR A 372 9.72 11.27 -14.25
C THR A 372 9.67 9.80 -13.82
N PHE A 373 8.90 8.99 -14.56
CA PHE A 373 8.70 7.57 -14.30
C PHE A 373 8.95 6.74 -15.55
N GLU A 374 9.80 5.73 -15.41
CA GLU A 374 9.97 4.67 -16.42
C GLU A 374 9.02 3.52 -16.07
N ASN A 375 8.11 3.18 -16.98
CA ASN A 375 7.15 2.09 -16.78
C ASN A 375 7.65 0.79 -17.40
N CYS A 376 7.52 -0.33 -16.68
CA CYS A 376 7.81 -1.65 -17.22
C CYS A 376 6.71 -2.66 -16.85
N LYS A 377 6.28 -3.46 -17.84
CA LYS A 377 5.41 -4.61 -17.60
C LYS A 377 6.21 -5.68 -16.84
N ILE A 378 5.68 -6.12 -15.71
CA ILE A 378 6.35 -7.10 -14.84
C ILE A 378 5.66 -8.46 -14.86
N SER A 379 4.40 -8.55 -15.29
CA SER A 379 3.72 -9.83 -15.46
C SER A 379 4.22 -10.56 -16.72
N GLU A 380 4.49 -11.86 -16.59
CA GLU A 380 4.87 -12.72 -17.73
C GLU A 380 3.73 -12.89 -18.75
N GLY A 381 2.49 -12.70 -18.32
CA GLY A 381 1.29 -12.68 -19.16
C GLY A 381 0.11 -12.04 -18.43
N PRO A 382 -0.95 -11.64 -19.15
CA PRO A 382 -2.13 -11.06 -18.52
C PRO A 382 -2.94 -12.12 -17.77
N PHE A 383 -3.81 -11.68 -16.86
CA PHE A 383 -4.90 -12.47 -16.29
C PHE A 383 -6.23 -11.77 -16.53
N GLU A 384 -7.33 -12.49 -16.43
CA GLU A 384 -8.68 -11.95 -16.67
C GLU A 384 -9.54 -12.15 -15.42
N PRO A 385 -9.73 -11.09 -14.63
CA PRO A 385 -10.57 -11.12 -13.43
C PRO A 385 -12.02 -11.46 -13.75
N SER A 386 -12.68 -12.09 -12.78
CA SER A 386 -14.12 -12.30 -12.76
C SER A 386 -14.72 -11.41 -11.68
N GLU A 387 -15.75 -10.64 -12.05
CA GLU A 387 -16.47 -9.73 -11.14
C GLU A 387 -17.15 -10.46 -9.98
N ASP A 388 -17.50 -11.74 -10.16
CA ASP A 388 -18.14 -12.59 -9.15
C ASP A 388 -17.18 -13.04 -8.02
N VAL A 389 -15.88 -12.77 -8.15
CA VAL A 389 -14.88 -13.20 -7.18
C VAL A 389 -14.24 -11.98 -6.54
N PHE A 390 -14.38 -11.86 -5.21
CA PHE A 390 -13.72 -10.83 -4.43
C PHE A 390 -12.20 -10.89 -4.66
N PHE A 391 -11.67 -9.84 -5.28
CA PHE A 391 -10.29 -9.77 -5.77
C PHE A 391 -9.33 -9.16 -4.73
N GLY A 392 -9.88 -8.60 -3.65
CA GLY A 392 -9.17 -7.81 -2.65
C GLY A 392 -9.08 -6.32 -2.99
N ASP A 393 -8.64 -5.54 -2.01
CA ASP A 393 -8.56 -4.08 -2.09
C ASP A 393 -7.18 -3.52 -2.51
N TYR A 394 -6.09 -4.30 -2.45
CA TYR A 394 -4.75 -3.74 -2.67
C TYR A 394 -3.72 -4.74 -3.19
N ASN A 395 -2.66 -4.16 -3.78
CA ASN A 395 -1.36 -4.78 -3.98
C ASN A 395 -0.36 -4.20 -2.98
N ASN A 396 0.87 -4.72 -2.95
CA ASN A 396 1.90 -4.15 -2.10
C ASN A 396 3.29 -4.27 -2.73
N ILE A 397 4.26 -3.49 -2.22
CA ILE A 397 5.65 -3.55 -2.66
C ILE A 397 6.59 -3.16 -1.52
N SER A 398 7.71 -3.87 -1.42
CA SER A 398 8.80 -3.56 -0.49
C SER A 398 10.13 -3.46 -1.22
N ALA A 399 10.97 -2.51 -0.84
CA ALA A 399 12.30 -2.28 -1.42
C ALA A 399 13.35 -2.03 -0.33
N VAL A 400 14.45 -2.78 -0.37
CA VAL A 400 15.59 -2.63 0.55
C VAL A 400 16.89 -2.93 -0.21
N ASN A 401 17.79 -1.94 -0.30
CA ASN A 401 19.14 -2.12 -0.86
C ASN A 401 19.13 -2.73 -2.27
N GLY A 402 18.29 -2.20 -3.16
CA GLY A 402 18.13 -2.66 -4.52
C GLY A 402 17.31 -3.95 -4.68
N VAL A 403 16.96 -4.65 -3.59
CA VAL A 403 16.04 -5.79 -3.62
C VAL A 403 14.62 -5.26 -3.57
N VAL A 404 13.89 -5.38 -4.69
CA VAL A 404 12.53 -4.87 -4.84
C VAL A 404 11.57 -6.04 -5.07
N ARG A 405 10.53 -6.16 -4.24
CA ARG A 405 9.55 -7.25 -4.32
C ARG A 405 8.12 -6.66 -4.34
N PRO A 406 7.54 -6.45 -5.53
CA PRO A 406 6.10 -6.27 -5.65
C PRO A 406 5.39 -7.58 -5.33
N ILE A 407 4.18 -7.51 -4.80
CA ILE A 407 3.30 -8.65 -4.56
C ILE A 407 1.89 -8.28 -5.01
N TRP A 408 1.20 -9.22 -5.66
CA TRP A 408 -0.13 -8.97 -6.22
C TRP A 408 -0.96 -10.25 -6.26
N THR A 409 -2.28 -10.06 -6.32
CA THR A 409 -3.26 -11.14 -6.53
C THR A 409 -3.47 -11.34 -8.03
N ARG A 410 -3.55 -12.58 -8.51
CA ARG A 410 -4.07 -12.88 -9.85
C ARG A 410 -5.38 -13.62 -9.73
N ASN A 411 -6.33 -13.25 -10.57
CA ASN A 411 -7.58 -13.97 -10.77
C ASN A 411 -7.57 -14.49 -12.20
N ASP A 412 -7.36 -15.80 -12.34
CA ASP A 412 -7.40 -16.48 -13.62
C ASP A 412 -8.71 -17.27 -13.70
N SER A 413 -9.74 -16.64 -14.28
CA SER A 413 -11.07 -17.22 -14.48
C SER A 413 -11.72 -17.74 -13.18
N GLY A 414 -11.72 -16.90 -12.14
CA GLY A 414 -12.34 -17.15 -10.83
C GLY A 414 -11.41 -17.82 -9.82
N LYS A 415 -10.14 -18.09 -10.16
CA LYS A 415 -9.16 -18.70 -9.26
C LYS A 415 -8.12 -17.68 -8.83
N LEU A 416 -8.09 -17.39 -7.53
CA LEU A 416 -7.12 -16.47 -6.96
C LEU A 416 -5.78 -17.14 -6.68
N SER A 417 -4.70 -16.39 -6.81
CA SER A 417 -3.34 -16.78 -6.47
C SER A 417 -2.49 -15.56 -6.13
N ILE A 418 -1.43 -15.75 -5.34
CA ILE A 418 -0.51 -14.70 -4.91
C ILE A 418 0.82 -14.85 -5.65
N TRP A 419 1.30 -13.75 -6.21
CA TRP A 419 2.51 -13.70 -7.03
C TRP A 419 3.42 -12.58 -6.60
N THR A 420 4.72 -12.76 -6.84
CA THR A 420 5.74 -11.72 -6.75
C THR A 420 6.64 -11.73 -7.98
N ALA A 421 7.39 -10.66 -8.21
CA ALA A 421 8.42 -10.59 -9.24
C ALA A 421 9.80 -10.38 -8.60
N ILE A 422 10.82 -11.04 -9.15
CA ILE A 422 12.21 -10.81 -8.76
C ILE A 422 12.75 -9.57 -9.49
N VAL A 423 12.75 -8.44 -8.81
CA VAL A 423 13.29 -7.16 -9.31
C VAL A 423 14.52 -6.77 -8.49
N ASN A 424 15.67 -6.61 -9.15
CA ASN A 424 16.90 -6.10 -8.51
C ASN A 424 17.39 -4.87 -9.28
N LYS A 425 17.71 -3.79 -8.59
CA LYS A 425 18.06 -2.50 -9.20
C LYS A 425 19.23 -1.81 -8.53
#